data_AF-A0A926KLT7-F1
#
_entry.id   AF-A0A926KLT7-F1
#
_cell.length_a   1.000
_cell.length_b   1.000
_cell.length_c   1.000
_cell.angle_alpha   90.00
_cell.angle_beta   90.00
_cell.angle_gamma   90.00
#
_symmetry.space_group_name_H-M   'P 1'
#
loop_
_entity.id
_entity.type
_entity.pdbx_description
1 polymer ?
#
loop_
_entity_poly.entity_id
_entity_poly.type
_entity_poly.pdbx_seq_one_letter_code
_entity_poly.pdbx_strand_id
1 'polypeptide(L)'
;MDRTDELLEKYGLVPETEYLEVIRKLLIDEIENNNSEDNEYLKTLCIKLFSLGNVEDTYLIWRAKNKNFDTGCYIDIQLLCGAGIEETKKYLSNDLSNDAFDELSYIENGVISGDFNDFSRAKIIKFYKEYYGIE
;
A
#
# COMPACT_ATOMS: atom_id res chain seq x y z
N MET A 1 -18.10 -6.67 -14.77
CA MET A 1 -17.62 -6.53 -13.39
C MET A 1 -16.37 -5.69 -13.48
N ASP A 2 -16.18 -4.71 -12.60
CA ASP A 2 -14.94 -3.92 -12.65
C ASP A 2 -13.76 -4.78 -12.16
N ARG A 3 -12.52 -4.47 -12.59
CA ARG A 3 -11.32 -5.24 -12.19
C ARG A 3 -11.15 -5.26 -10.68
N THR A 4 -11.52 -4.17 -10.01
CA THR A 4 -11.51 -4.04 -8.55
C THR A 4 -12.48 -5.04 -7.91
N ASP A 5 -13.72 -5.11 -8.41
CA ASP A 5 -14.73 -6.04 -7.90
C ASP A 5 -14.27 -7.50 -8.04
N GLU A 6 -13.71 -7.87 -9.20
CA GLU A 6 -13.18 -9.21 -9.44
C GLU A 6 -12.03 -9.55 -8.47
N LEU A 7 -11.17 -8.58 -8.18
CA LEU A 7 -10.05 -8.73 -7.26
C LEU A 7 -10.52 -8.87 -5.80
N LEU A 8 -11.57 -8.15 -5.41
CA LEU A 8 -12.18 -8.23 -4.09
C LEU A 8 -12.96 -9.54 -3.91
N GLU A 9 -13.74 -9.97 -4.90
CA GLU A 9 -14.46 -11.24 -4.86
C GLU A 9 -13.50 -12.43 -4.77
N LYS A 10 -12.40 -12.39 -5.53
CA LYS A 10 -11.47 -13.51 -5.60
C LYS A 10 -10.59 -13.68 -4.36
N TYR A 11 -10.13 -12.59 -3.76
CA TYR A 11 -9.13 -12.65 -2.68
C TYR A 11 -9.58 -11.99 -1.37
N GLY A 12 -10.75 -11.36 -1.32
CA GLY A 12 -11.17 -10.50 -0.20
C GLY A 12 -10.27 -9.26 -0.03
N LEU A 13 -10.61 -8.36 0.88
CA LEU A 13 -9.73 -7.20 1.16
C LEU A 13 -8.46 -7.60 1.91
N VAL A 14 -8.59 -8.57 2.82
CA VAL A 14 -7.49 -9.15 3.59
C VAL A 14 -7.27 -10.56 3.05
N PRO A 15 -6.35 -10.76 2.10
CA PRO A 15 -6.11 -12.06 1.50
C PRO A 15 -5.40 -12.99 2.47
N GLU A 16 -5.48 -14.29 2.19
CA GLU A 16 -4.60 -15.27 2.85
C GLU A 16 -3.15 -15.08 2.40
N THR A 17 -2.19 -15.42 3.28
CA THR A 17 -0.76 -15.23 3.02
C THR A 17 -0.24 -16.02 1.81
N GLU A 18 -0.92 -17.09 1.40
CA GLU A 18 -0.58 -17.84 0.19
C GLU A 18 -0.70 -17.02 -1.10
N TYR A 19 -1.53 -15.98 -1.10
CA TYR A 19 -1.71 -15.10 -2.25
C TYR A 19 -0.71 -13.94 -2.31
N LEU A 20 0.16 -13.77 -1.31
CA LEU A 20 1.10 -12.64 -1.22
C LEU A 20 1.86 -12.42 -2.54
N GLU A 21 2.50 -13.47 -3.06
CA GLU A 21 3.29 -13.40 -4.29
C GLU A 21 2.44 -13.09 -5.52
N VAL A 22 1.19 -13.55 -5.55
CA VAL A 22 0.26 -13.25 -6.64
C VAL A 22 -0.13 -11.76 -6.60
N ILE A 23 -0.44 -11.23 -5.41
CA ILE A 23 -0.79 -9.81 -5.25
C ILE A 23 0.41 -8.90 -5.59
N ARG A 24 1.62 -9.26 -5.14
CA ARG A 24 2.87 -8.57 -5.52
C ARG A 24 3.03 -8.50 -7.04
N LYS A 25 2.86 -9.63 -7.72
CA LYS A 25 2.98 -9.69 -9.18
C LYS A 25 1.95 -8.81 -9.88
N LEU A 26 0.69 -8.88 -9.46
CA LEU A 26 -0.37 -8.03 -10.04
C LEU A 26 -0.07 -6.54 -9.86
N LEU A 27 0.47 -6.14 -8.70
CA LEU A 27 0.85 -4.77 -8.45
C LEU A 27 2.05 -4.33 -9.31
N ILE A 28 3.06 -5.19 -9.48
CA ILE A 28 4.19 -4.92 -10.38
C ILE A 28 3.70 -4.72 -11.82
N ASP A 29 2.88 -5.64 -12.33
CA ASP A 29 2.32 -5.56 -13.69
C ASP A 29 1.52 -4.25 -13.88
N GLU A 30 0.77 -3.83 -12.86
CA GLU A 30 -0.03 -2.59 -12.89
C GLU A 30 0.84 -1.32 -12.81
N ILE A 31 1.92 -1.33 -12.02
CA ILE A 31 2.90 -0.24 -11.95
C ILE A 31 3.59 -0.05 -13.31
N GLU A 32 3.99 -1.14 -13.94
CA GLU A 32 4.73 -1.13 -15.21
C GLU A 32 3.84 -0.83 -16.44
N ASN A 33 2.52 -0.96 -16.29
CA ASN A 33 1.57 -0.60 -17.33
C ASN A 33 1.34 0.91 -17.39
N ASN A 34 2.09 1.60 -18.25
CA ASN A 34 1.98 3.04 -18.51
C ASN A 34 0.63 3.47 -19.12
N ASN A 35 -0.17 2.54 -19.65
CA ASN A 35 -1.48 2.84 -20.22
C ASN A 35 -2.62 2.62 -19.22
N SER A 36 -2.31 2.14 -18.01
CA SER A 36 -3.36 1.93 -17.00
C SER A 36 -3.63 3.20 -16.21
N GLU A 37 -4.90 3.57 -16.20
CA GLU A 37 -5.47 4.71 -15.48
C GLU A 37 -6.37 4.25 -14.31
N ASP A 38 -6.40 2.94 -14.03
CA ASP A 38 -7.24 2.35 -12.99
C ASP A 38 -6.61 2.48 -11.59
N ASN A 39 -6.72 3.68 -11.04
CA ASN A 39 -6.18 4.01 -9.73
C ASN A 39 -6.86 3.24 -8.58
N GLU A 40 -8.13 2.84 -8.75
CA GLU A 40 -8.87 2.09 -7.75
C GLU A 40 -8.36 0.64 -7.65
N TYR A 41 -8.10 -0.02 -8.78
CA TYR A 41 -7.46 -1.33 -8.81
C TYR A 41 -6.05 -1.30 -8.20
N LEU A 42 -5.24 -0.31 -8.58
CA LEU A 42 -3.89 -0.12 -8.04
C LEU A 42 -3.90 0.09 -6.51
N LYS A 43 -4.78 0.96 -6.02
CA LYS A 43 -4.97 1.21 -4.58
C LYS A 43 -5.42 -0.05 -3.86
N THR A 44 -6.34 -0.82 -4.44
CA THR A 44 -6.85 -2.06 -3.84
C THR A 44 -5.74 -3.10 -3.66
N LEU A 45 -4.81 -3.22 -4.62
CA LEU A 45 -3.63 -4.07 -4.47
C LEU A 45 -2.71 -3.59 -3.34
N CYS A 46 -2.49 -2.28 -3.20
CA CYS A 46 -1.71 -1.71 -2.12
C CYS A 46 -2.33 -1.99 -0.75
N ILE A 47 -3.66 -1.86 -0.62
CA ILE A 47 -4.39 -2.16 0.63
C ILE A 47 -4.23 -3.64 1.02
N LYS A 48 -4.26 -4.55 0.05
CA LYS A 48 -4.05 -5.99 0.30
C LYS A 48 -2.66 -6.26 0.87
N LEU A 49 -1.60 -5.71 0.27
CA LEU A 49 -0.24 -5.85 0.79
C LEU A 49 -0.09 -5.21 2.18
N PHE A 50 -0.62 -4.00 2.36
CA PHE A 50 -0.67 -3.34 3.67
C PHE A 50 -1.35 -4.23 4.72
N SER A 51 -2.44 -4.91 4.36
CA SER A 51 -3.19 -5.77 5.28
C SER A 51 -2.43 -7.03 5.71
N LEU A 52 -1.58 -7.57 4.83
CA LEU A 52 -0.68 -8.69 5.12
C LEU A 52 0.48 -8.28 6.03
N GLY A 53 0.90 -7.02 5.95
CA GLY A 53 1.80 -6.38 6.90
C GLY A 53 3.25 -6.85 6.82
N ASN A 54 3.70 -7.32 5.65
CA ASN A 54 5.11 -7.62 5.42
C ASN A 54 5.88 -6.31 5.17
N VAL A 55 6.96 -6.09 5.91
CA VAL A 55 7.73 -4.83 5.85
C VAL A 55 8.35 -4.59 4.48
N GLU A 56 8.72 -5.66 3.76
CA GLU A 56 9.34 -5.57 2.43
C GLU A 56 8.39 -4.99 1.38
N ASP A 57 7.07 -5.09 1.60
CA ASP A 57 6.05 -4.59 0.66
C ASP A 57 5.98 -3.06 0.63
N THR A 58 6.58 -2.38 1.60
CA THR A 58 6.63 -0.91 1.67
C THR A 58 7.18 -0.30 0.38
N TYR A 59 8.24 -0.89 -0.18
CA TYR A 59 8.85 -0.43 -1.43
C TYR A 59 7.91 -0.57 -2.62
N LEU A 60 7.12 -1.63 -2.67
CA LEU A 60 6.22 -1.84 -3.80
C LEU A 60 5.04 -0.87 -3.75
N ILE A 61 4.52 -0.59 -2.55
CA ILE A 61 3.49 0.43 -2.33
C ILE A 61 4.06 1.83 -2.60
N TRP A 62 5.32 2.09 -2.21
CA TRP A 62 6.03 3.35 -2.51
C TRP A 62 6.17 3.58 -4.01
N ARG A 63 6.58 2.56 -4.77
CA ARG A 63 6.64 2.62 -6.23
C ARG A 63 5.26 2.86 -6.85
N ALA A 64 4.21 2.21 -6.35
CA ALA A 64 2.85 2.45 -6.81
C ALA A 64 2.40 3.90 -6.58
N LYS A 65 2.67 4.43 -5.38
CA LYS A 65 2.36 5.83 -5.03
C LYS A 65 3.09 6.80 -5.95
N ASN A 66 4.36 6.55 -6.25
CA ASN A 66 5.18 7.41 -7.10
C ASN A 66 5.07 7.12 -8.61
N LYS A 67 4.13 6.28 -9.06
CA LYS A 67 3.94 5.98 -10.49
C LYS A 67 3.68 7.25 -11.31
N ASN A 68 2.79 8.12 -10.82
CA ASN A 68 2.52 9.43 -11.39
C ASN A 68 1.89 10.36 -10.33
N PHE A 69 1.53 11.58 -10.73
CA PHE A 69 0.94 12.56 -9.82
C PHE A 69 -0.40 12.08 -9.22
N ASP A 70 -1.27 11.50 -10.04
CA ASP A 70 -2.60 11.07 -9.62
C ASP A 70 -2.51 9.94 -8.59
N THR A 71 -1.68 8.92 -8.83
CA THR A 71 -1.44 7.83 -7.87
C THR A 71 -0.82 8.35 -6.57
N GLY A 72 0.01 9.40 -6.66
CA GLY A 72 0.62 10.07 -5.52
C GLY A 72 -0.41 10.66 -4.57
N CYS A 73 -1.49 11.22 -5.09
CA CYS A 73 -2.61 11.71 -4.28
C CYS A 73 -3.60 10.60 -3.89
N TYR A 74 -3.72 9.55 -4.70
CA TYR A 74 -4.75 8.53 -4.55
C TYR A 74 -4.39 7.42 -3.54
N ILE A 75 -3.10 7.14 -3.36
CA ILE A 75 -2.61 6.12 -2.41
C ILE A 75 -2.22 6.80 -1.10
N ASP A 76 -2.94 6.48 -0.04
CA ASP A 76 -2.74 7.04 1.30
C ASP A 76 -1.35 6.70 1.86
N ILE A 77 -0.66 7.68 2.47
CA ILE A 77 0.69 7.51 3.04
C ILE A 77 0.73 6.40 4.11
N GLN A 78 -0.37 6.21 4.83
CA GLN A 78 -0.48 5.23 5.89
C GLN A 78 -0.32 3.79 5.36
N LEU A 79 -0.60 3.55 4.07
CA LEU A 79 -0.45 2.24 3.43
C LEU A 79 1.01 1.78 3.32
N LEU A 80 1.99 2.68 3.41
CA LEU A 80 3.41 2.32 3.46
C LEU A 80 3.77 1.56 4.75
N CYS A 81 3.04 1.81 5.83
CA CYS A 81 3.39 1.30 7.16
C CYS A 81 2.65 0.00 7.54
N GLY A 82 2.53 -0.97 6.63
CA GLY A 82 1.80 -2.23 6.88
C GLY A 82 2.35 -3.08 8.03
N ALA A 83 3.67 -3.10 8.21
CA ALA A 83 4.32 -3.72 9.38
C ALA A 83 4.21 -2.86 10.66
N GLY A 84 3.78 -1.60 10.51
CA GLY A 84 3.79 -0.58 11.55
C GLY A 84 4.90 0.45 11.33
N ILE A 85 4.67 1.68 11.79
CA ILE A 85 5.54 2.84 11.51
C ILE A 85 7.00 2.58 11.92
N GLU A 86 7.23 2.12 13.15
CA GLU A 86 8.58 1.92 13.68
C GLU A 86 9.31 0.75 13.00
N GLU A 87 8.60 -0.32 12.65
CA GLU A 87 9.19 -1.46 11.93
C GLU A 87 9.56 -1.07 10.50
N THR A 88 8.67 -0.37 9.78
CA THR A 88 8.94 0.17 8.44
C THR A 88 10.12 1.13 8.45
N LYS A 89 10.16 2.10 9.37
CA LYS A 89 11.29 3.05 9.49
C LYS A 89 12.60 2.34 9.76
N LYS A 90 12.60 1.36 10.67
CA LYS A 90 13.80 0.56 10.98
C LYS A 90 14.27 -0.19 9.73
N TYR A 91 13.36 -0.83 9.00
CA TYR A 91 13.69 -1.54 7.77
C TYR A 91 14.34 -0.61 6.74
N LEU A 92 13.70 0.53 6.44
CA LEU A 92 14.21 1.53 5.49
C LEU A 92 15.57 2.10 5.92
N SER A 93 15.78 2.35 7.21
CA SER A 93 17.06 2.89 7.72
C SER A 93 18.26 1.94 7.54
N ASN A 94 18.02 0.65 7.30
CA ASN A 94 19.08 -0.33 7.04
C ASN A 94 19.41 -0.47 5.55
N ASP A 95 18.59 0.11 4.66
CA ASP A 95 18.87 0.17 3.23
C ASP A 95 19.53 1.51 2.87
N LEU A 96 20.62 1.45 2.11
CA LEU A 96 21.42 2.60 1.68
C LEU A 96 21.02 3.11 0.29
N SER A 97 19.94 2.58 -0.29
CA SER A 97 19.39 3.05 -1.55
C SER A 97 18.76 4.45 -1.42
N ASN A 98 18.76 5.21 -2.52
CA ASN A 98 18.10 6.51 -2.54
C ASN A 98 16.58 6.37 -2.34
N ASP A 99 15.97 5.32 -2.89
CA ASP A 99 14.54 5.05 -2.72
C ASP A 99 14.17 4.86 -1.25
N ALA A 100 14.98 4.13 -0.48
CA ALA A 100 14.76 3.95 0.95
C ALA A 100 14.90 5.26 1.73
N PHE A 101 15.86 6.11 1.36
CA PHE A 101 16.03 7.42 1.97
C PHE A 101 14.84 8.35 1.68
N ASP A 102 14.36 8.37 0.43
CA ASP A 102 13.23 9.21 0.01
C ASP A 102 11.93 8.75 0.68
N GLU A 103 11.68 7.44 0.73
CA GLU A 103 10.53 6.86 1.41
C GLU A 103 10.56 7.13 2.92
N LEU A 104 11.70 6.92 3.57
CA LEU A 104 11.88 7.19 5.00
C LEU A 104 11.62 8.66 5.31
N SER A 105 12.21 9.58 4.53
CA SER A 105 12.00 11.02 4.68
C SER A 105 10.53 11.40 4.49
N TYR A 106 9.84 10.76 3.55
CA TYR A 106 8.42 10.99 3.31
C TYR A 106 7.55 10.55 4.49
N ILE A 107 7.81 9.36 5.05
CA ILE A 107 7.12 8.84 6.24
C ILE A 107 7.40 9.73 7.45
N GLU A 108 8.64 10.14 7.68
CA GLU A 108 9.01 11.01 8.81
C GLU A 108 8.31 12.37 8.74
N ASN A 109 8.24 12.97 7.56
CA ASN A 109 7.47 14.19 7.35
C ASN A 109 5.98 13.99 7.63
N GLY A 110 5.40 12.87 7.19
CA GLY A 110 4.02 12.49 7.51
C GLY A 110 3.75 12.33 9.00
N VAL A 111 4.72 11.81 9.76
CA VAL A 111 4.61 11.71 11.22
C VAL A 111 4.60 13.12 11.85
N ILE A 112 5.44 14.03 11.35
CA ILE A 112 5.52 15.42 11.84
C ILE A 112 4.26 16.22 11.50
N SER A 113 3.71 16.06 10.30
CA SER A 113 2.47 16.72 9.85
C SER A 113 1.21 16.18 10.53
N GLY A 114 1.30 15.02 11.18
CA GLY A 114 0.17 14.38 11.85
C GLY A 114 -0.64 13.45 10.97
N ASP A 115 -0.15 13.07 9.78
CA ASP A 115 -0.81 12.10 8.90
C ASP A 115 -0.95 10.72 9.60
N PHE A 116 -0.03 10.40 10.51
CA PHE A 116 -0.08 9.16 11.29
C PHE A 116 -0.74 9.30 12.66
N ASN A 117 -1.43 10.41 12.94
CA ASN A 117 -2.19 10.55 14.18
C ASN A 117 -3.26 9.46 14.29
N ASP A 118 -3.34 8.81 15.44
CA ASP A 118 -4.23 7.66 15.68
C ASP A 118 -4.03 6.46 14.74
N PHE A 119 -2.88 6.38 14.05
CA PHE A 119 -2.55 5.29 13.13
C PHE A 119 -2.72 3.94 13.83
N SER A 120 -3.48 3.08 13.16
CA SER A 120 -3.65 1.69 13.56
C SER A 120 -3.97 0.89 12.32
N ARG A 121 -3.17 -0.15 12.07
CA ARG A 121 -3.42 -1.07 10.94
C ARG A 121 -4.84 -1.63 10.97
N ALA A 122 -5.33 -2.02 12.14
CA ALA A 122 -6.68 -2.53 12.30
C ALA A 122 -7.76 -1.47 11.96
N LYS A 123 -7.57 -0.20 12.35
CA LYS A 123 -8.50 0.88 12.00
C LYS A 123 -8.51 1.16 10.50
N ILE A 124 -7.34 1.16 9.85
CA ILE A 124 -7.23 1.41 8.40
C ILE A 124 -7.85 0.26 7.60
N ILE A 125 -7.57 -1.00 7.97
CA ILE A 125 -8.21 -2.17 7.34
C ILE A 125 -9.73 -2.07 7.52
N LYS A 126 -10.21 -1.73 8.71
CA LYS A 126 -11.64 -1.56 8.98
C LYS A 126 -12.25 -0.43 8.12
N PHE A 127 -11.57 0.70 8.00
CA PHE A 127 -12.01 1.80 7.14
C PHE A 127 -12.18 1.35 5.69
N TYR A 128 -11.21 0.63 5.12
CA TYR A 128 -11.33 0.17 3.74
C TYR A 128 -12.36 -0.97 3.57
N LYS A 129 -12.53 -1.83 4.59
CA LYS A 129 -13.65 -2.77 4.63
C LYS A 129 -14.99 -2.06 4.50
N GLU A 130 -15.20 -1.00 5.28
CA GLU A 130 -16.41 -0.17 5.21
C GLU A 130 -16.53 0.56 3.86
N TYR A 131 -15.43 1.09 3.31
CA TYR A 131 -15.39 1.74 2.00
C TYR A 131 -15.86 0.83 0.87
N TYR A 132 -15.43 -0.44 0.85
CA TYR A 132 -15.84 -1.42 -0.16
C TYR A 132 -17.12 -2.19 0.19
N GLY A 133 -17.75 -1.93 1.36
CA GLY A 133 -18.93 -2.66 1.80
C GLY A 133 -18.69 -4.13 2.14
N ILE A 134 -17.48 -4.46 2.63
CA ILE A 134 -17.05 -5.82 3.00
C ILE A 134 -17.07 -5.96 4.53
N GLU A 135 -17.83 -6.91 5.07
CA GLU A 135 -17.90 -7.21 6.52
C GLU A 135 -16.65 -7.95 7.04
#